data_AF-A0A7C3BAU5-F1
#
_entry.id   AF-A0A7C3BAU5-F1
#
_cell.length_a   1.000
_cell.length_b   1.000
_cell.length_c   1.000
_cell.angle_alpha   90.00
_cell.angle_beta   90.00
_cell.angle_gamma   90.00
#
_symmetry.space_group_name_H-M   'P 1'
#
loop_
_entity.id
_entity.type
_entity.pdbx_description
1 polymer ?
#
loop_
_entity_poly.entity_id
_entity_poly.type
_entity_poly.pdbx_seq_one_letter_code
_entity_poly.pdbx_strand_id
1 'polypeptide(L)'
;MGIEERLIEFIAGLRAEGVRISVAESADSFKAVEEIGVVDRDAFRAALRTTLIKEPADIPVFERLFPLYFGLDTPPMLPAMEGMSPNQQQELMRALRSLSRRLAELLQQLLSGQRLNAQEMAELRSLLQMLPDHGEMELSGQELRELQDLPDQMARELMDRLAQLLSWLLSGQGPTREALEQLGREAGLSQATHLYQQPWLTRRMLQAMGISQAIELLEQILQRLAEAGAGQEALQRLAEAIQANVEALSEQVGQFVGASIARQAAERWPRPTRIDELMHRPFHSLSPREAEELRDQVRKLAARLRSRAALRHRKGKNGILDPKATIRANLRYGGVPMEIRHKRRHLKPKLVLICDVSTSMRPVVEFLLRLIYELQDQVAHARSFAFIDDIQEITQDFAEFRPEVAIRRVLERMPPGHYNTDLGFSLAHFCREFLDAVDHRTTVIVVGDARNNFNSPRLDAFETIRRRARRVLWFNPEPPTLWGTGDSDMYEYLPFCDAVHEVGNLAQLAEAVDRLFVG
;
A
#
# COMPACT_ATOMS: atom_id res chain seq x y z
N MET A 1 -21.67 -19.76 -13.43
CA MET A 1 -20.49 -19.99 -12.59
C MET A 1 -20.78 -21.17 -11.70
N GLY A 2 -20.03 -22.26 -11.87
CA GLY A 2 -20.18 -23.46 -11.05
C GLY A 2 -19.73 -23.23 -9.61
N ILE A 3 -20.15 -24.08 -8.67
CA ILE A 3 -19.73 -23.98 -7.27
C ILE A 3 -18.22 -24.15 -7.10
N GLU A 4 -17.61 -25.06 -7.87
CA GLU A 4 -16.17 -25.31 -7.86
C GLU A 4 -15.39 -24.05 -8.26
N GLU A 5 -15.82 -23.37 -9.32
CA GLU A 5 -15.23 -22.12 -9.79
C GLU A 5 -15.31 -21.03 -8.71
N ARG A 6 -16.49 -20.90 -8.06
CA ARG A 6 -16.66 -19.98 -6.91
C ARG A 6 -15.71 -20.31 -5.76
N LEU A 7 -15.51 -21.60 -5.48
CA LEU A 7 -14.65 -22.06 -4.40
C LEU A 7 -13.17 -21.77 -4.70
N ILE A 8 -12.73 -21.95 -5.95
CA ILE A 8 -11.39 -21.55 -6.39
C ILE A 8 -11.18 -20.05 -6.19
N GLU A 9 -12.12 -19.23 -6.64
CA GLU A 9 -12.02 -17.77 -6.48
C GLU A 9 -12.04 -17.36 -5.00
N PHE A 10 -12.85 -18.01 -4.17
CA PHE A 10 -12.90 -17.75 -2.72
C PHE A 10 -11.57 -18.08 -2.04
N ILE A 11 -10.97 -19.24 -2.34
CA ILE A 11 -9.65 -19.63 -1.81
C ILE A 11 -8.58 -18.64 -2.27
N ALA A 12 -8.62 -18.21 -3.52
CA ALA A 12 -7.71 -17.20 -4.05
C ALA A 12 -7.90 -15.84 -3.36
N GLY A 13 -9.14 -15.42 -3.10
CA GLY A 13 -9.47 -14.21 -2.34
C GLY A 13 -8.96 -14.24 -0.90
N LEU A 14 -9.14 -15.37 -0.19
CA LEU A 14 -8.58 -15.57 1.15
C LEU A 14 -7.05 -15.46 1.14
N ARG A 15 -6.38 -16.08 0.16
CA ARG A 15 -4.93 -15.98 -0.01
C ARG A 15 -4.48 -14.56 -0.32
N ALA A 16 -5.24 -13.80 -1.12
CA ALA A 16 -4.94 -12.41 -1.44
C ALA A 16 -5.02 -11.48 -0.23
N GLU A 17 -5.92 -11.76 0.72
CA GLU A 17 -6.03 -11.06 2.01
C GLU A 17 -5.05 -11.61 3.08
N GLY A 18 -4.15 -12.52 2.70
CA GLY A 18 -3.03 -12.98 3.52
C GLY A 18 -3.28 -14.23 4.34
N VAL A 19 -4.43 -14.90 4.17
CA VAL A 19 -4.72 -16.20 4.80
C VAL A 19 -3.82 -17.27 4.18
N ARG A 20 -3.09 -18.02 5.01
CA ARG A 20 -2.20 -19.08 4.53
C ARG A 20 -3.00 -20.36 4.30
N ILE A 21 -3.27 -20.66 3.03
CA ILE A 21 -3.99 -21.87 2.61
C ILE A 21 -3.08 -22.70 1.69
N SER A 22 -2.71 -23.89 2.13
CA SER A 22 -1.95 -24.87 1.36
C SER A 22 -2.79 -25.57 0.29
N VAL A 23 -2.13 -26.29 -0.63
CA VAL A 23 -2.82 -27.11 -1.65
C VAL A 23 -3.62 -28.24 -1.02
N ALA A 24 -3.11 -28.83 0.06
CA ALA A 24 -3.81 -29.90 0.79
C ALA A 24 -5.12 -29.38 1.41
N GLU A 25 -5.09 -28.21 2.07
CA GLU A 25 -6.28 -27.59 2.65
C GLU A 25 -7.30 -27.16 1.59
N SER A 26 -6.82 -26.72 0.42
CA SER A 26 -7.71 -26.48 -0.72
C SER A 26 -8.41 -27.78 -1.13
N ALA A 27 -7.66 -28.87 -1.35
CA ALA A 27 -8.23 -30.16 -1.73
C ALA A 27 -9.20 -30.72 -0.67
N ASP A 28 -8.88 -30.57 0.62
CA ASP A 28 -9.75 -30.99 1.72
C ASP A 28 -11.05 -30.18 1.73
N SER A 29 -11.01 -28.88 1.40
CA SER A 29 -12.21 -28.06 1.25
C SER A 29 -13.12 -28.52 0.11
N PHE A 30 -12.56 -28.94 -1.04
CA PHE A 30 -13.37 -29.49 -2.14
C PHE A 30 -14.07 -30.79 -1.71
N LYS A 31 -13.35 -31.71 -1.07
CA LYS A 31 -13.92 -32.95 -0.55
C LYS A 31 -15.01 -32.69 0.49
N ALA A 32 -14.77 -31.76 1.41
CA ALA A 32 -15.75 -31.42 2.44
C ALA A 32 -17.05 -30.86 1.81
N VAL A 33 -16.93 -30.07 0.74
CA VAL A 33 -18.08 -29.53 0.01
C VAL A 33 -18.82 -30.60 -0.80
N GLU A 34 -18.10 -31.57 -1.39
CA GLU A 34 -18.73 -32.72 -2.08
C GLU A 34 -19.57 -33.57 -1.12
N GLU A 35 -19.10 -33.79 0.10
CA GLU A 35 -19.79 -34.60 1.11
C GLU A 35 -20.96 -33.86 1.79
N ILE A 36 -20.77 -32.58 2.13
CA ILE A 36 -21.76 -31.79 2.88
C ILE A 36 -22.81 -31.16 1.94
N GLY A 37 -22.43 -30.90 0.69
CA GLY A 37 -23.23 -30.15 -0.26
C GLY A 37 -23.34 -28.66 0.06
N VAL A 38 -24.17 -27.95 -0.70
CA VAL A 38 -24.38 -26.49 -0.60
C VAL A 38 -25.79 -26.09 -0.16
N VAL A 39 -26.63 -27.07 0.18
CA VAL A 39 -28.04 -26.84 0.52
C VAL A 39 -28.18 -26.20 1.91
N ASP A 40 -27.45 -26.73 2.89
CA ASP A 40 -27.35 -26.13 4.22
C ASP A 40 -26.18 -25.14 4.25
N ARG A 41 -26.54 -23.85 4.27
CA ARG A 41 -25.59 -22.74 4.23
C ARG A 41 -24.68 -22.71 5.46
N ASP A 42 -25.20 -23.03 6.64
CA ASP A 42 -24.42 -22.99 7.87
C ASP A 42 -23.45 -24.16 7.93
N ALA A 43 -23.90 -25.35 7.51
CA ALA A 43 -23.03 -26.51 7.37
C ALA A 43 -21.93 -26.28 6.31
N PHE A 44 -22.30 -25.73 5.15
CA PHE A 44 -21.35 -25.39 4.08
C PHE A 44 -20.31 -24.35 4.53
N ARG A 45 -20.76 -23.30 5.22
CA ARG A 45 -19.86 -22.28 5.82
C ARG A 45 -18.92 -22.89 6.84
N ALA A 46 -19.45 -23.71 7.76
CA ALA A 46 -18.67 -24.36 8.81
C ALA A 46 -17.63 -25.32 8.23
N ALA A 47 -17.99 -26.07 7.18
CA ALA A 47 -17.09 -26.96 6.45
C ALA A 47 -15.88 -26.21 5.91
N LEU A 48 -16.14 -25.15 5.13
CA LEU A 48 -15.09 -24.32 4.54
C LEU A 48 -14.21 -23.66 5.60
N ARG A 49 -14.81 -23.12 6.66
CA ARG A 49 -14.05 -22.49 7.75
C ARG A 49 -13.12 -23.50 8.41
N THR A 50 -13.58 -24.72 8.65
CA THR A 50 -12.83 -25.79 9.31
C THR A 50 -11.67 -26.31 8.45
N THR A 51 -11.88 -26.41 7.13
CA THR A 51 -10.85 -26.90 6.21
C THR A 51 -9.81 -25.83 5.88
N LEU A 52 -10.22 -24.56 5.76
CA LEU A 52 -9.38 -23.48 5.22
C LEU A 52 -8.69 -22.62 6.29
N ILE A 53 -9.22 -22.53 7.52
CA ILE A 53 -8.72 -21.60 8.54
C ILE A 53 -8.04 -22.36 9.69
N LYS A 54 -6.75 -22.10 9.92
CA LYS A 54 -5.95 -22.71 11.01
C LYS A 54 -5.64 -21.76 12.15
N GLU A 55 -5.55 -20.47 11.86
CA GLU A 55 -5.23 -19.43 12.85
C GLU A 55 -6.49 -18.68 13.26
N PRO A 56 -6.75 -18.48 14.57
CA PRO A 56 -7.89 -17.69 15.04
C PRO A 56 -7.95 -16.27 14.48
N ALA A 57 -6.77 -15.69 14.17
CA ALA A 57 -6.64 -14.37 13.58
C ALA A 57 -7.20 -14.24 12.16
N ASP A 58 -7.37 -15.35 11.44
CA ASP A 58 -7.86 -15.36 10.05
C ASP A 58 -9.39 -15.56 9.97
N ILE A 59 -10.05 -15.90 11.08
CA ILE A 59 -11.52 -16.06 11.15
C ILE A 59 -12.26 -14.78 10.72
N PRO A 60 -11.89 -13.56 11.18
CA PRO A 60 -12.57 -12.34 10.74
C PRO A 60 -12.48 -12.10 9.23
N VAL A 61 -11.36 -12.48 8.60
CA VAL A 61 -11.17 -12.37 7.15
C VAL A 61 -12.10 -13.33 6.42
N PHE A 62 -12.20 -14.57 6.90
CA PHE A 62 -13.12 -15.57 6.37
C PHE A 62 -14.59 -15.12 6.45
N GLU A 63 -15.06 -14.73 7.64
CA GLU A 63 -16.46 -14.35 7.84
C GLU A 63 -16.86 -13.12 7.02
N ARG A 64 -15.90 -12.22 6.75
CA ARG A 64 -16.11 -11.06 5.86
C ARG A 64 -16.16 -11.45 4.38
N LEU A 65 -15.31 -12.38 3.95
CA LEU A 65 -15.20 -12.77 2.54
C LEU A 65 -16.29 -13.75 2.11
N PHE A 66 -16.69 -14.67 2.98
CA PHE A 66 -17.62 -15.75 2.64
C PHE A 66 -18.95 -15.23 2.02
N PRO A 67 -19.62 -14.20 2.57
CA PRO A 67 -20.84 -13.63 1.99
C PRO A 67 -20.64 -12.99 0.61
N LEU A 68 -19.43 -12.55 0.26
CA LEU A 68 -19.15 -11.93 -1.05
C LEU A 68 -19.12 -12.96 -2.18
N TYR A 69 -18.75 -14.20 -1.89
CA TYR A 69 -18.68 -15.29 -2.87
C TYR A 69 -19.94 -16.17 -2.89
N PHE A 70 -20.55 -16.37 -1.72
CA PHE A 70 -21.65 -17.31 -1.51
C PHE A 70 -22.93 -16.65 -0.94
N GLY A 71 -22.95 -15.33 -0.74
CA GLY A 71 -24.18 -14.60 -0.40
C GLY A 71 -25.13 -14.52 -1.59
N LEU A 72 -26.35 -15.02 -1.42
CA LEU A 72 -27.48 -14.81 -2.33
C LEU A 72 -28.58 -13.96 -1.68
N ASP A 73 -28.37 -13.50 -0.45
CA ASP A 73 -29.42 -12.97 0.43
C ASP A 73 -29.36 -11.44 0.53
N THR A 74 -29.10 -10.72 -0.56
CA THR A 74 -29.46 -9.30 -0.57
C THR A 74 -30.97 -9.18 -0.49
N PRO A 75 -31.52 -8.35 0.41
CA PRO A 75 -32.95 -8.11 0.47
C PRO A 75 -33.48 -7.76 -0.93
N PRO A 76 -34.55 -8.43 -1.40
CA PRO A 76 -35.18 -8.01 -2.64
C PRO A 76 -35.76 -6.61 -2.43
N MET A 77 -35.67 -5.78 -3.46
CA MET A 77 -36.44 -4.53 -3.47
C MET A 77 -37.93 -4.89 -3.63
N LEU A 78 -38.77 -4.16 -2.92
CA LEU A 78 -40.21 -4.34 -2.90
C LEU A 78 -40.86 -3.40 -3.92
N PRO A 79 -41.94 -3.80 -4.60
CA PRO A 79 -42.70 -2.91 -5.46
C PRO A 79 -43.39 -1.83 -4.61
N ALA A 80 -42.80 -0.64 -4.52
CA ALA A 80 -43.30 0.44 -3.66
C ALA A 80 -44.69 0.97 -4.07
N MET A 81 -45.08 0.70 -5.31
CA MET A 81 -46.41 1.03 -5.85
C MET A 81 -47.48 -0.04 -5.56
N GLU A 82 -47.12 -1.17 -4.96
CA GLU A 82 -48.05 -2.25 -4.62
C GLU A 82 -49.02 -1.80 -3.51
N GLY A 83 -50.32 -1.88 -3.79
CA GLY A 83 -51.38 -1.39 -2.89
C GLY A 83 -51.89 0.03 -3.17
N MET A 84 -51.32 0.76 -4.13
CA MET A 84 -51.88 2.03 -4.62
C MET A 84 -53.01 1.80 -5.65
N SER A 85 -54.02 2.68 -5.66
CA SER A 85 -55.05 2.65 -6.69
C SER A 85 -54.49 3.07 -8.06
N PRO A 86 -55.08 2.63 -9.19
CA PRO A 86 -54.61 3.02 -10.53
C PRO A 86 -54.54 4.54 -10.74
N ASN A 87 -55.46 5.31 -10.14
CA ASN A 87 -55.42 6.77 -10.20
C ASN A 87 -54.22 7.35 -9.46
N GLN A 88 -53.92 6.85 -8.25
CA GLN A 88 -52.74 7.27 -7.47
C GLN A 88 -51.43 6.92 -8.18
N GLN A 89 -51.33 5.73 -8.76
CA GLN A 89 -50.19 5.33 -9.57
C GLN A 89 -50.02 6.24 -10.79
N GLN A 90 -51.13 6.59 -11.46
CA GLN A 90 -51.10 7.46 -12.63
C GLN A 90 -50.74 8.90 -12.26
N GLU A 91 -51.15 9.38 -11.09
CA GLU A 91 -50.82 10.71 -10.55
C GLU A 91 -49.35 10.81 -10.13
N LEU A 92 -48.83 9.79 -9.45
CA LEU A 92 -47.40 9.67 -9.13
C LEU A 92 -46.54 9.68 -10.40
N MET A 93 -46.91 8.89 -11.40
CA MET A 93 -46.20 8.86 -12.69
C MET A 93 -46.32 10.17 -13.48
N ARG A 94 -47.44 10.89 -13.36
CA ARG A 94 -47.60 12.24 -13.93
C ARG A 94 -46.70 13.24 -13.19
N ALA A 95 -46.64 13.18 -11.86
CA ALA A 95 -45.77 14.04 -11.06
C ALA A 95 -44.30 13.85 -11.45
N LEU A 96 -43.82 12.60 -11.49
CA LEU A 96 -42.45 12.25 -11.93
C LEU A 96 -42.13 12.79 -13.33
N ARG A 97 -43.01 12.53 -14.31
CA ARG A 97 -42.82 13.00 -15.69
C ARG A 97 -42.88 14.51 -15.82
N SER A 98 -43.70 15.19 -15.01
CA SER A 98 -43.78 16.65 -15.01
C SER A 98 -42.50 17.28 -14.48
N LEU A 99 -41.92 16.68 -13.44
CA LEU A 99 -40.72 17.16 -12.78
C LEU A 99 -39.48 16.92 -13.65
N SER A 100 -39.37 15.72 -14.25
CA SER A 100 -38.31 15.41 -15.21
C SER A 100 -38.35 16.31 -16.45
N ARG A 101 -39.55 16.60 -16.97
CA ARG A 101 -39.74 17.47 -18.13
C ARG A 101 -39.39 18.93 -17.80
N ARG A 102 -39.83 19.43 -16.63
CA ARG A 102 -39.53 20.79 -16.18
C ARG A 102 -38.04 21.01 -15.98
N LEU A 103 -37.34 20.05 -15.39
CA LEU A 103 -35.90 20.10 -15.19
C LEU A 103 -35.16 20.08 -16.54
N ALA A 104 -35.59 19.22 -17.48
CA ALA A 104 -35.05 19.21 -18.84
C ALA A 104 -35.29 20.53 -19.61
N GLU A 105 -36.47 21.13 -19.47
CA GLU A 105 -36.82 22.44 -20.08
C GLU A 105 -35.92 23.57 -19.57
N LEU A 106 -35.73 23.66 -18.24
CA LEU A 106 -34.90 24.70 -17.62
C LEU A 106 -33.40 24.54 -17.99
N LEU A 107 -32.90 23.31 -18.03
CA LEU A 107 -31.54 23.03 -18.51
C LEU A 107 -31.38 23.38 -19.99
N GLN A 108 -32.34 23.03 -20.84
CA GLN A 108 -32.29 23.32 -22.27
C GLN A 108 -32.35 24.84 -22.55
N GLN A 109 -33.12 25.60 -21.78
CA GLN A 109 -33.15 27.06 -21.86
C GLN A 109 -31.79 27.67 -21.48
N LEU A 110 -31.15 27.18 -20.41
CA LEU A 110 -29.84 27.64 -20.00
C LEU A 110 -28.75 27.31 -21.03
N LEU A 111 -28.77 26.08 -21.58
CA LEU A 111 -27.80 25.59 -22.58
C LEU A 111 -27.98 26.25 -23.95
N SER A 112 -29.20 26.66 -24.32
CA SER A 112 -29.48 27.41 -25.55
C SER A 112 -29.15 28.91 -25.46
N GLY A 113 -28.52 29.35 -24.37
CA GLY A 113 -28.13 30.73 -24.14
C GLY A 113 -29.30 31.67 -23.80
N GLN A 114 -30.49 31.12 -23.51
CA GLN A 114 -31.62 31.92 -23.06
C GLN A 114 -31.43 32.32 -21.59
N ARG A 115 -31.70 33.59 -21.27
CA ARG A 115 -31.69 34.06 -19.89
C ARG A 115 -32.95 33.58 -19.19
N LEU A 116 -32.77 32.70 -18.20
CA LEU A 116 -33.81 32.34 -17.25
C LEU A 116 -34.21 33.57 -16.43
N ASN A 117 -35.49 33.74 -16.17
CA ASN A 117 -35.99 34.79 -15.29
C ASN A 117 -35.69 34.48 -13.81
N ALA A 118 -35.89 35.44 -12.89
CA ALA A 118 -35.56 35.26 -11.47
C ALA A 118 -36.27 34.07 -10.81
N GLN A 119 -37.47 33.71 -11.28
CA GLN A 119 -38.28 32.62 -10.77
C GLN A 119 -37.81 31.27 -11.34
N GLU A 120 -37.51 31.21 -12.64
CA GLU A 120 -36.91 30.05 -13.32
C GLU A 120 -35.49 29.78 -12.84
N MET A 121 -34.74 30.83 -12.51
CA MET A 121 -33.42 30.75 -11.89
C MET A 121 -33.49 30.20 -10.46
N ALA A 122 -34.48 30.64 -9.67
CA ALA A 122 -34.71 30.09 -8.33
C ALA A 122 -35.18 28.63 -8.40
N GLU A 123 -36.02 28.29 -9.37
CA GLU A 123 -36.51 26.94 -9.62
C GLU A 123 -35.40 26.01 -10.10
N LEU A 124 -34.59 26.45 -11.07
CA LEU A 124 -33.42 25.70 -11.52
C LEU A 124 -32.39 25.57 -10.39
N ARG A 125 -32.13 26.62 -9.60
CA ARG A 125 -31.24 26.53 -8.41
C ARG A 125 -31.76 25.53 -7.40
N SER A 126 -33.06 25.54 -7.12
CA SER A 126 -33.69 24.54 -6.26
C SER A 126 -33.47 23.13 -6.83
N LEU A 127 -33.71 22.92 -8.13
CA LEU A 127 -33.53 21.62 -8.80
C LEU A 127 -32.06 21.18 -8.98
N LEU A 128 -31.10 22.13 -9.06
CA LEU A 128 -29.67 21.88 -9.22
C LEU A 128 -28.90 21.75 -7.90
N GLN A 129 -29.39 22.37 -6.82
CA GLN A 129 -28.93 22.05 -5.46
C GLN A 129 -29.15 20.57 -5.12
N MET A 130 -30.02 19.91 -5.87
CA MET A 130 -30.24 18.47 -5.87
C MET A 130 -29.32 17.73 -6.87
N LEU A 131 -28.04 18.12 -7.04
CA LEU A 131 -27.00 17.43 -7.84
C LEU A 131 -25.66 17.39 -7.06
N PRO A 132 -24.70 16.49 -7.38
CA PRO A 132 -23.55 16.25 -6.50
C PRO A 132 -22.61 17.48 -6.40
N ASP A 133 -22.06 17.71 -5.19
CA ASP A 133 -21.01 18.68 -4.84
C ASP A 133 -21.35 20.19 -4.77
N HIS A 134 -22.62 20.56 -4.53
CA HIS A 134 -22.97 21.94 -4.19
C HIS A 134 -23.55 22.06 -2.77
N GLY A 135 -22.71 21.80 -1.77
CA GLY A 135 -22.98 22.28 -0.41
C GLY A 135 -23.07 23.81 -0.41
N GLU A 136 -24.12 24.35 0.22
CA GLU A 136 -24.40 25.77 0.51
C GLU A 136 -23.46 26.79 -0.18
N MET A 137 -23.58 26.95 -1.50
CA MET A 137 -22.92 28.04 -2.23
C MET A 137 -23.95 29.11 -2.59
N GLU A 138 -23.73 30.34 -2.14
CA GLU A 138 -24.32 31.53 -2.74
C GLU A 138 -23.80 31.65 -4.18
N LEU A 139 -24.51 31.03 -5.12
CA LEU A 139 -24.12 30.98 -6.54
C LEU A 139 -23.88 32.40 -7.08
N SER A 140 -22.61 32.71 -7.30
CA SER A 140 -22.13 33.94 -7.91
C SER A 140 -22.34 33.90 -9.44
N GLY A 141 -22.29 35.05 -10.11
CA GLY A 141 -22.44 35.13 -11.57
C GLY A 141 -21.36 34.39 -12.38
N GLN A 142 -20.34 33.83 -11.71
CA GLN A 142 -19.21 33.13 -12.29
C GLN A 142 -19.47 31.61 -12.38
N GLU A 143 -20.06 30.99 -11.34
CA GLU A 143 -20.47 29.56 -11.35
C GLU A 143 -21.65 29.29 -12.30
N LEU A 144 -22.50 30.29 -12.52
CA LEU A 144 -23.54 30.26 -13.53
C LEU A 144 -23.00 30.21 -14.97
N ARG A 145 -21.77 30.67 -15.21
CA ARG A 145 -21.07 30.49 -16.49
C ARG A 145 -20.48 29.08 -16.60
N GLU A 146 -19.98 28.51 -15.52
CA GLU A 146 -19.48 27.12 -15.50
C GLU A 146 -20.62 26.10 -15.75
N LEU A 147 -21.84 26.39 -15.29
CA LEU A 147 -23.05 25.62 -15.63
C LEU A 147 -23.51 25.79 -17.10
N GLN A 148 -23.16 26.90 -17.77
CA GLN A 148 -23.40 27.09 -19.22
C GLN A 148 -22.42 26.29 -20.08
N ASP A 149 -21.27 25.91 -19.53
CA ASP A 149 -20.22 25.14 -20.21
C ASP A 149 -20.34 23.61 -20.01
N LEU A 150 -21.37 23.14 -19.29
CA LEU A 150 -21.68 21.71 -19.19
C LEU A 150 -22.07 21.16 -20.58
N PRO A 151 -21.35 20.18 -21.14
CA PRO A 151 -21.69 19.62 -22.44
C PRO A 151 -23.10 19.02 -22.40
N ASP A 152 -23.94 19.30 -23.41
CA ASP A 152 -25.33 18.81 -23.55
C ASP A 152 -25.51 17.31 -23.22
N GLN A 153 -24.47 16.52 -23.48
CA GLN A 153 -24.45 15.07 -23.23
C GLN A 153 -24.39 14.73 -21.73
N MET A 154 -23.63 15.50 -20.94
CA MET A 154 -23.39 15.22 -19.52
C MET A 154 -24.64 15.51 -18.66
N ALA A 155 -25.38 16.58 -18.99
CA ALA A 155 -26.65 16.88 -18.35
C ALA A 155 -27.73 15.82 -18.65
N ARG A 156 -27.81 15.34 -19.90
CA ARG A 156 -28.74 14.27 -20.28
C ARG A 156 -28.39 12.95 -19.59
N GLU A 157 -27.12 12.59 -19.56
CA GLU A 157 -26.65 11.35 -18.93
C GLU A 157 -26.96 11.30 -17.44
N LEU A 158 -26.81 12.42 -16.74
CA LEU A 158 -27.16 12.52 -15.33
C LEU A 158 -28.68 12.38 -15.10
N MET A 159 -29.50 12.97 -15.97
CA MET A 159 -30.96 12.85 -15.89
C MET A 159 -31.45 11.42 -16.15
N ASP A 160 -30.85 10.73 -17.13
CA ASP A 160 -31.18 9.34 -17.41
C ASP A 160 -30.83 8.43 -16.22
N ARG A 161 -29.71 8.69 -15.53
CA ARG A 161 -29.31 7.97 -14.30
C ARG A 161 -30.30 8.17 -13.16
N LEU A 162 -30.70 9.41 -12.89
CA LEU A 162 -31.70 9.72 -11.86
C LEU A 162 -33.06 9.07 -12.16
N ALA A 163 -33.52 9.15 -13.41
CA ALA A 163 -34.77 8.52 -13.82
C ALA A 163 -34.72 7.00 -13.67
N GLN A 164 -33.60 6.38 -14.02
CA GLN A 164 -33.39 4.94 -13.87
C GLN A 164 -33.38 4.52 -12.39
N LEU A 165 -32.72 5.29 -11.52
CA LEU A 165 -32.68 5.04 -10.09
C LEU A 165 -34.08 5.14 -9.45
N LEU A 166 -34.83 6.19 -9.77
CA LEU A 166 -36.21 6.36 -9.29
C LEU A 166 -37.10 5.20 -9.77
N SER A 167 -36.92 4.75 -11.01
CA SER A 167 -37.61 3.58 -11.53
C SER A 167 -37.32 2.33 -10.71
N TRP A 168 -36.06 2.08 -10.34
CA TRP A 168 -35.68 0.95 -9.48
C TRP A 168 -36.31 1.04 -8.09
N LEU A 169 -36.24 2.21 -7.46
CA LEU A 169 -36.81 2.45 -6.13
C LEU A 169 -38.35 2.31 -6.09
N LEU A 170 -39.05 2.58 -7.20
CA LEU A 170 -40.51 2.51 -7.25
C LEU A 170 -41.03 1.15 -7.71
N SER A 171 -40.37 0.54 -8.69
CA SER A 171 -40.80 -0.73 -9.28
C SER A 171 -40.37 -1.97 -8.47
N GLY A 172 -39.36 -1.83 -7.61
CA GLY A 172 -38.73 -2.96 -6.93
C GLY A 172 -37.81 -3.78 -7.83
N GLN A 173 -37.59 -3.37 -9.09
CA GLN A 173 -36.60 -4.01 -9.95
C GLN A 173 -35.24 -3.39 -9.62
N GLY A 174 -34.33 -4.15 -9.01
CA GLY A 174 -32.98 -3.67 -8.70
C GLY A 174 -32.11 -3.44 -9.94
N PRO A 175 -30.92 -2.84 -9.78
CA PRO A 175 -29.99 -2.62 -10.89
C PRO A 175 -29.53 -3.94 -11.51
N THR A 176 -29.42 -3.96 -12.83
CA THR A 176 -28.83 -5.11 -13.53
C THR A 176 -27.33 -5.17 -13.26
N ARG A 177 -26.76 -6.37 -13.38
CA ARG A 177 -25.32 -6.56 -13.21
C ARG A 177 -24.50 -5.71 -14.21
N GLU A 178 -24.95 -5.60 -15.45
CA GLU A 178 -24.31 -4.78 -16.49
C GLU A 178 -24.28 -3.29 -16.11
N ALA A 179 -25.38 -2.78 -15.53
CA ALA A 179 -25.45 -1.40 -15.06
C ALA A 179 -24.46 -1.15 -13.90
N LEU A 180 -24.36 -2.09 -12.95
CA LEU A 180 -23.39 -2.02 -11.85
C LEU A 180 -21.94 -2.10 -12.35
N GLU A 181 -21.67 -2.92 -13.38
CA GLU A 181 -20.34 -3.02 -14.00
C GLU A 181 -19.94 -1.73 -14.73
N GLN A 182 -20.88 -1.04 -15.39
CA GLN A 182 -20.63 0.26 -16.01
C GLN A 182 -20.32 1.34 -14.95
N LEU A 183 -21.20 1.48 -13.95
CA LEU A 183 -21.01 2.42 -12.84
C LEU A 183 -19.73 2.15 -12.05
N GLY A 184 -19.41 0.87 -11.85
CA GLY A 184 -18.18 0.45 -11.18
C GLY A 184 -16.93 0.92 -11.94
N ARG A 185 -16.92 0.82 -13.28
CA ARG A 185 -15.80 1.32 -14.09
C ARG A 185 -15.58 2.82 -13.93
N GLU A 186 -16.64 3.60 -13.93
CA GLU A 186 -16.58 5.06 -13.74
C GLU A 186 -16.15 5.44 -12.32
N ALA A 187 -16.60 4.69 -11.31
CA ALA A 187 -16.25 4.88 -9.91
C ALA A 187 -14.81 4.42 -9.55
N GLY A 188 -14.09 3.79 -10.49
CA GLY A 188 -12.72 3.31 -10.29
C GLY A 188 -12.61 1.89 -9.70
N LEU A 189 -13.68 1.09 -9.75
CA LEU A 189 -13.71 -0.30 -9.25
C LEU A 189 -12.72 -1.23 -9.98
N SER A 190 -12.33 -0.91 -11.21
CA SER A 190 -11.38 -1.71 -12.02
C SER A 190 -9.95 -1.75 -11.46
N GLN A 191 -9.61 -0.81 -10.58
CA GLN A 191 -8.28 -0.71 -9.96
C GLN A 191 -8.29 -1.20 -8.50
N ALA A 192 -9.46 -1.52 -7.96
CA ALA A 192 -9.64 -1.85 -6.56
C ALA A 192 -9.18 -3.27 -6.26
N THR A 193 -8.25 -3.42 -5.32
CA THR A 193 -7.56 -4.70 -5.04
C THR A 193 -7.64 -5.11 -3.58
N HIS A 194 -8.18 -4.24 -2.73
CA HIS A 194 -8.23 -4.47 -1.30
C HIS A 194 -9.64 -4.27 -0.76
N LEU A 195 -10.10 -5.21 0.07
CA LEU A 195 -11.48 -5.18 0.60
C LEU A 195 -11.77 -4.00 1.52
N TYR A 196 -10.75 -3.39 2.14
CA TYR A 196 -10.97 -2.17 2.94
C TYR A 196 -11.50 -1.00 2.09
N GLN A 197 -11.33 -1.06 0.76
CA GLN A 197 -11.82 -0.05 -0.17
C GLN A 197 -13.33 -0.17 -0.42
N GLN A 198 -13.95 -1.31 -0.07
CA GLN A 198 -15.36 -1.59 -0.34
C GLN A 198 -16.32 -0.50 0.20
N PRO A 199 -16.25 -0.06 1.48
CA PRO A 199 -17.24 0.90 1.99
C PRO A 199 -17.18 2.25 1.26
N TRP A 200 -15.97 2.73 0.97
CA TRP A 200 -15.78 3.99 0.25
C TRP A 200 -16.23 3.89 -1.22
N LEU A 201 -15.89 2.80 -1.92
CA LEU A 201 -16.32 2.58 -3.30
C LEU A 201 -17.84 2.39 -3.42
N THR A 202 -18.46 1.73 -2.45
CA THR A 202 -19.92 1.57 -2.37
C THR A 202 -20.59 2.93 -2.27
N ARG A 203 -20.14 3.78 -1.32
CA ARG A 203 -20.65 5.15 -1.18
C ARG A 203 -20.45 5.96 -2.46
N ARG A 204 -19.28 5.87 -3.07
CA ARG A 204 -18.96 6.57 -4.32
C ARG A 204 -19.86 6.13 -5.48
N MET A 205 -20.13 4.83 -5.62
CA MET A 205 -21.06 4.31 -6.62
C MET A 205 -22.49 4.80 -6.36
N LEU A 206 -22.99 4.74 -5.12
CA LEU A 206 -24.31 5.25 -4.77
C LEU A 206 -24.46 6.76 -5.03
N GLN A 207 -23.40 7.54 -4.77
CA GLN A 207 -23.34 8.96 -5.12
C GLN A 207 -23.37 9.18 -6.64
N ALA A 208 -22.62 8.40 -7.41
CA ALA A 208 -22.61 8.48 -8.88
C ALA A 208 -23.96 8.06 -9.50
N MET A 209 -24.75 7.25 -8.79
CA MET A 209 -26.13 6.91 -9.17
C MET A 209 -27.14 8.02 -8.86
N GLY A 210 -26.77 8.98 -8.01
CA GLY A 210 -27.65 10.07 -7.59
C GLY A 210 -28.60 9.71 -6.43
N ILE A 211 -28.16 8.88 -5.47
CA ILE A 211 -29.04 8.41 -4.39
C ILE A 211 -29.59 9.53 -3.49
N SER A 212 -28.77 10.52 -3.14
CA SER A 212 -29.19 11.64 -2.32
C SER A 212 -30.30 12.44 -3.01
N GLN A 213 -30.11 12.65 -4.31
CA GLN A 213 -31.01 13.41 -5.18
C GLN A 213 -32.34 12.69 -5.36
N ALA A 214 -32.30 11.37 -5.53
CA ALA A 214 -33.52 10.57 -5.62
C ALA A 214 -34.36 10.64 -4.34
N ILE A 215 -33.72 10.62 -3.16
CA ILE A 215 -34.42 10.72 -1.86
C ILE A 215 -35.10 12.09 -1.73
N GLU A 216 -34.39 13.18 -1.98
CA GLU A 216 -34.93 14.55 -1.91
C GLU A 216 -36.11 14.77 -2.88
N LEU A 217 -36.02 14.22 -4.09
CA LEU A 217 -37.10 14.29 -5.08
C LEU A 217 -38.33 13.50 -4.62
N LEU A 218 -38.14 12.32 -4.03
CA LEU A 218 -39.23 11.48 -3.54
C LEU A 218 -39.96 12.16 -2.37
N GLU A 219 -39.24 12.81 -1.45
CA GLU A 219 -39.85 13.58 -0.36
C GLU A 219 -40.76 14.71 -0.88
N GLN A 220 -40.31 15.46 -1.88
CA GLN A 220 -41.12 16.52 -2.49
C GLN A 220 -42.35 15.98 -3.23
N ILE A 221 -42.20 14.84 -3.91
CA ILE A 221 -43.33 14.19 -4.60
C ILE A 221 -44.37 13.73 -3.57
N LEU A 222 -43.93 13.16 -2.45
CA LEU A 222 -44.81 12.77 -1.35
C LEU A 222 -45.55 13.98 -0.77
N GLN A 223 -44.86 15.12 -0.61
CA GLN A 223 -45.49 16.37 -0.14
C GLN A 223 -46.55 16.89 -1.11
N ARG A 224 -46.26 16.91 -2.42
CA ARG A 224 -47.24 17.33 -3.44
C ARG A 224 -48.45 16.40 -3.52
N LEU A 225 -48.24 15.10 -3.35
CA LEU A 225 -49.34 14.14 -3.30
C LEU A 225 -50.21 14.36 -2.04
N ALA A 226 -49.60 14.73 -0.91
CA ALA A 226 -50.35 15.11 0.29
C ALA A 226 -51.21 16.36 0.06
N GLU A 227 -50.65 17.38 -0.59
CA GLU A 227 -51.37 18.62 -0.97
C GLU A 227 -52.51 18.35 -1.97
N ALA A 228 -52.34 17.38 -2.87
CA ALA A 228 -53.35 16.93 -3.82
C ALA A 228 -54.46 16.05 -3.19
N GLY A 229 -54.38 15.77 -1.88
CA GLY A 229 -55.39 15.04 -1.13
C GLY A 229 -55.19 13.52 -1.08
N ALA A 230 -53.96 13.03 -1.30
CA ALA A 230 -53.65 11.62 -1.08
C ALA A 230 -53.79 11.24 0.41
N GLY A 231 -54.34 10.05 0.68
CA GLY A 231 -54.51 9.56 2.04
C GLY A 231 -53.17 9.35 2.76
N GLN A 232 -53.06 9.81 4.01
CA GLN A 232 -51.83 9.73 4.81
C GLN A 232 -51.28 8.30 4.93
N GLU A 233 -52.16 7.30 5.04
CA GLU A 233 -51.76 5.89 5.14
C GLU A 233 -51.08 5.37 3.85
N ALA A 234 -51.53 5.82 2.67
CA ALA A 234 -50.94 5.43 1.40
C ALA A 234 -49.56 6.09 1.20
N LEU A 235 -49.41 7.35 1.63
CA LEU A 235 -48.14 8.07 1.60
C LEU A 235 -47.12 7.45 2.54
N GLN A 236 -47.54 7.04 3.74
CA GLN A 236 -46.67 6.39 4.70
C GLN A 236 -46.16 5.03 4.20
N ARG A 237 -47.04 4.19 3.64
CA ARG A 237 -46.62 2.91 3.04
C ARG A 237 -45.63 3.10 1.88
N LEU A 238 -45.85 4.11 1.04
CA LEU A 238 -44.95 4.43 -0.07
C LEU A 238 -43.57 4.87 0.46
N ALA A 239 -43.52 5.73 1.48
CA ALA A 239 -42.27 6.17 2.10
C ALA A 239 -41.51 4.99 2.74
N GLU A 240 -42.19 4.11 3.47
CA GLU A 240 -41.60 2.92 4.08
C GLU A 240 -41.03 1.96 3.03
N ALA A 241 -41.75 1.74 1.93
CA ALA A 241 -41.28 0.89 0.83
C ALA A 241 -40.08 1.49 0.09
N ILE A 242 -40.07 2.81 -0.14
CA ILE A 242 -38.91 3.51 -0.72
C ILE A 242 -37.69 3.37 0.19
N GLN A 243 -37.85 3.58 1.51
CA GLN A 243 -36.76 3.47 2.47
C GLN A 243 -36.15 2.05 2.48
N ALA A 244 -37.00 1.02 2.53
CA ALA A 244 -36.56 -0.38 2.44
C ALA A 244 -35.81 -0.66 1.13
N ASN A 245 -36.26 -0.06 0.02
CA ASN A 245 -35.62 -0.17 -1.28
C ASN A 245 -34.26 0.52 -1.35
N VAL A 246 -34.08 1.67 -0.71
CA VAL A 246 -32.79 2.35 -0.60
C VAL A 246 -31.78 1.50 0.18
N GLU A 247 -32.22 0.91 1.30
CA GLU A 247 -31.38 0.01 2.11
C GLU A 247 -30.98 -1.24 1.33
N ALA A 248 -31.95 -1.89 0.69
CA ALA A 248 -31.71 -3.05 -0.18
C ALA A 248 -30.74 -2.72 -1.33
N LEU A 249 -30.91 -1.56 -1.97
CA LEU A 249 -30.02 -1.10 -3.03
C LEU A 249 -28.59 -0.88 -2.52
N SER A 250 -28.42 -0.23 -1.36
CA SER A 250 -27.11 -0.01 -0.75
C SER A 250 -26.39 -1.33 -0.46
N GLU A 251 -27.13 -2.33 0.04
CA GLU A 251 -26.59 -3.66 0.30
C GLU A 251 -26.20 -4.40 -0.99
N GLN A 252 -27.05 -4.32 -2.03
CA GLN A 252 -26.77 -4.90 -3.35
C GLN A 252 -25.52 -4.30 -4.00
N VAL A 253 -25.39 -2.97 -3.99
CA VAL A 253 -24.18 -2.28 -4.51
C VAL A 253 -22.96 -2.66 -3.68
N GLY A 254 -23.08 -2.69 -2.35
CA GLY A 254 -22.00 -3.08 -1.45
C GLY A 254 -21.49 -4.50 -1.69
N GLN A 255 -22.41 -5.45 -1.88
CA GLN A 255 -22.07 -6.84 -2.19
C GLN A 255 -21.41 -6.96 -3.57
N PHE A 256 -21.94 -6.26 -4.58
CA PHE A 256 -21.36 -6.23 -5.92
C PHE A 256 -19.93 -5.68 -5.93
N VAL A 257 -19.69 -4.57 -5.21
CA VAL A 257 -18.35 -3.98 -5.05
C VAL A 257 -17.41 -4.96 -4.38
N GLY A 258 -17.83 -5.55 -3.26
CA GLY A 258 -17.02 -6.52 -2.52
C GLY A 258 -16.68 -7.75 -3.36
N ALA A 259 -17.64 -8.34 -4.05
CA ALA A 259 -17.45 -9.49 -4.94
C ALA A 259 -16.53 -9.16 -6.14
N SER A 260 -16.60 -7.93 -6.65
CA SER A 260 -15.74 -7.49 -7.76
C SER A 260 -14.29 -7.28 -7.32
N ILE A 261 -14.07 -6.66 -6.15
CA ILE A 261 -12.73 -6.52 -5.56
C ILE A 261 -12.13 -7.90 -5.28
N ALA A 262 -12.92 -8.80 -4.70
CA ALA A 262 -12.48 -10.13 -4.33
C ALA A 262 -12.09 -10.96 -5.57
N ARG A 263 -12.88 -10.89 -6.65
CA ARG A 263 -12.52 -11.51 -7.95
C ARG A 263 -11.26 -10.92 -8.57
N GLN A 264 -11.12 -9.60 -8.61
CA GLN A 264 -9.91 -8.97 -9.14
C GLN A 264 -8.66 -9.34 -8.31
N ALA A 265 -8.82 -9.47 -6.98
CA ALA A 265 -7.75 -9.94 -6.11
C ALA A 265 -7.38 -11.42 -6.38
N ALA A 266 -8.38 -12.26 -6.70
CA ALA A 266 -8.20 -13.67 -7.07
C ALA A 266 -7.55 -13.84 -8.46
N GLU A 267 -7.98 -13.07 -9.47
CA GLU A 267 -7.42 -13.14 -10.84
C GLU A 267 -5.96 -12.69 -10.92
N ARG A 268 -5.53 -11.81 -10.01
CA ARG A 268 -4.12 -11.40 -9.86
C ARG A 268 -3.27 -12.45 -9.13
N TRP A 269 -3.84 -13.59 -8.77
CA TRP A 269 -3.13 -14.73 -8.17
C TRP A 269 -2.72 -15.75 -9.26
N PRO A 270 -1.48 -16.28 -9.27
CA PRO A 270 -0.42 -16.10 -8.27
C PRO A 270 0.31 -14.78 -8.47
N ARG A 271 0.53 -14.03 -7.38
CA ARG A 271 1.52 -12.95 -7.41
C ARG A 271 2.87 -13.53 -7.88
N PRO A 272 3.64 -12.81 -8.71
CA PRO A 272 5.07 -13.08 -8.86
C PRO A 272 5.68 -13.36 -7.48
N THR A 273 6.63 -14.30 -7.40
CA THR A 273 7.20 -14.81 -6.14
C THR A 273 7.30 -13.69 -5.10
N ARG A 274 6.50 -13.77 -4.03
CA ARG A 274 6.37 -12.74 -2.97
C ARG A 274 7.72 -12.13 -2.56
N ILE A 275 8.79 -12.92 -2.61
CA ILE A 275 10.15 -12.48 -2.31
C ILE A 275 10.74 -11.49 -3.33
N ASP A 276 10.56 -11.67 -4.64
CA ASP A 276 11.17 -10.78 -5.65
C ASP A 276 10.50 -9.39 -5.60
N GLU A 277 9.17 -9.34 -5.51
CA GLU A 277 8.45 -8.06 -5.32
C GLU A 277 8.82 -7.41 -3.98
N LEU A 278 8.87 -8.17 -2.89
CA LEU A 278 9.28 -7.64 -1.59
C LEU A 278 10.73 -7.15 -1.60
N MET A 279 11.61 -7.76 -2.39
CA MET A 279 13.00 -7.34 -2.53
C MET A 279 13.12 -5.96 -3.18
N HIS A 280 12.22 -5.59 -4.09
CA HIS A 280 12.20 -4.30 -4.77
C HIS A 280 11.31 -3.26 -4.08
N ARG A 281 10.47 -3.67 -3.13
CA ARG A 281 9.60 -2.76 -2.37
C ARG A 281 10.42 -1.88 -1.41
N PRO A 282 10.17 -0.55 -1.36
CA PRO A 282 10.86 0.34 -0.44
C PRO A 282 10.68 -0.07 1.03
N PHE A 283 11.75 0.00 1.83
CA PHE A 283 11.72 -0.48 3.22
C PHE A 283 10.67 0.22 4.09
N HIS A 284 10.44 1.51 3.88
CA HIS A 284 9.45 2.30 4.62
C HIS A 284 8.00 1.91 4.32
N SER A 285 7.76 1.17 3.24
CA SER A 285 6.41 0.73 2.81
C SER A 285 6.08 -0.71 3.22
N LEU A 286 7.00 -1.39 3.90
CA LEU A 286 6.82 -2.78 4.32
C LEU A 286 5.92 -2.87 5.56
N SER A 287 4.99 -3.82 5.55
CA SER A 287 4.28 -4.22 6.77
C SER A 287 5.18 -5.05 7.72
N PRO A 288 4.86 -5.14 9.02
CA PRO A 288 5.64 -5.94 9.97
C PRO A 288 5.79 -7.42 9.57
N ARG A 289 4.76 -8.00 8.92
CA ARG A 289 4.78 -9.38 8.42
C ARG A 289 5.73 -9.55 7.22
N GLU A 290 5.71 -8.58 6.29
CA GLU A 290 6.60 -8.59 5.12
C GLU A 290 8.06 -8.36 5.51
N ALA A 291 8.32 -7.49 6.49
CA ALA A 291 9.65 -7.29 7.04
C ALA A 291 10.22 -8.59 7.65
N GLU A 292 9.40 -9.41 8.34
CA GLU A 292 9.81 -10.75 8.81
C GLU A 292 10.19 -11.70 7.67
N GLU A 293 9.48 -11.67 6.55
CA GLU A 293 9.80 -12.54 5.42
C GLU A 293 11.10 -12.13 4.72
N LEU A 294 11.36 -10.83 4.60
CA LEU A 294 12.63 -10.32 4.06
C LEU A 294 13.82 -10.60 4.99
N ARG A 295 13.58 -10.73 6.30
CA ARG A 295 14.61 -11.07 7.28
C ARG A 295 15.29 -12.41 6.99
N ASP A 296 14.61 -13.39 6.41
CA ASP A 296 15.25 -14.65 6.01
C ASP A 296 16.11 -14.52 4.74
N GLN A 297 15.78 -13.58 3.85
CA GLN A 297 16.60 -13.30 2.67
C GLN A 297 17.92 -12.62 3.04
N VAL A 298 17.91 -11.72 4.04
CA VAL A 298 19.13 -11.12 4.60
C VAL A 298 20.10 -12.19 5.12
N ARG A 299 19.58 -13.22 5.82
CA ARG A 299 20.41 -14.35 6.30
C ARG A 299 21.06 -15.11 5.15
N LYS A 300 20.32 -15.38 4.07
CA LYS A 300 20.84 -16.05 2.86
C LYS A 300 21.90 -15.19 2.17
N LEU A 301 21.68 -13.88 2.06
CA LEU A 301 22.66 -12.93 1.54
C LEU A 301 23.94 -12.96 2.37
N ALA A 302 23.83 -12.86 3.69
CA ALA A 302 24.96 -12.96 4.61
C ALA A 302 25.73 -14.28 4.44
N ALA A 303 25.05 -15.42 4.31
CA ALA A 303 25.67 -16.72 4.08
C ALA A 303 26.44 -16.79 2.75
N ARG A 304 25.89 -16.22 1.67
CA ARG A 304 26.57 -16.10 0.37
C ARG A 304 27.83 -15.25 0.49
N LEU A 305 27.75 -14.11 1.17
CA LEU A 305 28.89 -13.20 1.39
C LEU A 305 29.98 -13.85 2.24
N ARG A 306 29.62 -14.56 3.33
CA ARG A 306 30.56 -15.37 4.13
C ARG A 306 31.32 -16.38 3.28
N SER A 307 30.60 -17.11 2.43
CA SER A 307 31.19 -18.12 1.55
C SER A 307 32.19 -17.50 0.56
N ARG A 308 31.86 -16.34 -0.01
CA ARG A 308 32.75 -15.59 -0.91
C ARG A 308 34.00 -15.05 -0.21
N ALA A 309 33.83 -14.47 0.99
CA ALA A 309 34.95 -14.01 1.81
C ALA A 309 35.92 -15.16 2.13
N ALA A 310 35.39 -16.31 2.55
CA ALA A 310 36.15 -17.55 2.81
C ALA A 310 36.97 -18.03 1.60
N LEU A 311 36.42 -17.94 0.38
CA LEU A 311 37.13 -18.32 -0.85
C LEU A 311 38.31 -17.39 -1.17
N ARG A 312 38.19 -16.09 -0.87
CA ARG A 312 39.24 -15.09 -1.10
C ARG A 312 40.45 -15.28 -0.17
N HIS A 313 40.24 -15.81 1.03
CA HIS A 313 41.32 -16.15 1.97
C HIS A 313 42.31 -17.22 1.45
N ARG A 314 42.04 -17.90 0.32
CA ARG A 314 42.84 -19.03 -0.16
C ARG A 314 43.88 -18.72 -1.26
N LYS A 315 43.89 -17.55 -1.91
CA LYS A 315 44.78 -17.30 -3.08
C LYS A 315 45.53 -15.96 -2.99
N GLY A 316 46.86 -16.01 -3.00
CA GLY A 316 47.74 -14.84 -3.12
C GLY A 316 49.14 -15.20 -3.64
N LYS A 317 49.83 -14.25 -4.29
CA LYS A 317 51.15 -14.46 -4.92
C LYS A 317 52.36 -14.23 -3.98
N ASN A 318 52.23 -13.42 -2.91
CA ASN A 318 53.33 -13.09 -1.97
C ASN A 318 52.85 -13.22 -0.49
N GLY A 319 53.60 -13.89 0.40
CA GLY A 319 53.22 -14.20 1.80
C GLY A 319 54.25 -15.08 2.55
N ILE A 320 53.86 -15.77 3.64
CA ILE A 320 54.70 -16.74 4.39
C ILE A 320 54.91 -17.98 3.52
N LEU A 321 56.12 -18.54 3.43
CA LEU A 321 56.41 -19.72 2.61
C LEU A 321 55.45 -20.88 2.94
N ASP A 322 54.81 -21.48 1.92
CA ASP A 322 54.04 -22.71 2.05
C ASP A 322 54.94 -23.90 1.70
N PRO A 323 55.54 -24.62 2.67
CA PRO A 323 56.53 -25.63 2.37
C PRO A 323 55.90 -26.80 1.60
N LYS A 324 54.66 -27.17 1.95
CA LYS A 324 53.96 -28.31 1.33
C LYS A 324 53.56 -28.00 -0.11
N ALA A 325 53.02 -26.81 -0.37
CA ALA A 325 52.67 -26.39 -1.72
C ALA A 325 53.91 -26.12 -2.59
N THR A 326 54.98 -25.57 -2.00
CA THR A 326 56.27 -25.35 -2.67
C THR A 326 56.91 -26.68 -3.05
N ILE A 327 57.03 -27.64 -2.14
CA ILE A 327 57.61 -28.97 -2.43
C ILE A 327 56.79 -29.67 -3.53
N ARG A 328 55.45 -29.65 -3.44
CA ARG A 328 54.59 -30.31 -4.43
C ARG A 328 54.68 -29.67 -5.82
N ALA A 329 54.75 -28.35 -5.91
CA ALA A 329 54.93 -27.64 -7.18
C ALA A 329 56.31 -27.91 -7.81
N ASN A 330 57.32 -28.22 -6.99
CA ASN A 330 58.69 -28.46 -7.41
C ASN A 330 59.08 -29.94 -7.57
N LEU A 331 58.13 -30.88 -7.42
CA LEU A 331 58.40 -32.30 -7.70
C LEU A 331 58.91 -32.52 -9.13
N ARG A 332 58.40 -31.74 -10.10
CA ARG A 332 58.86 -31.79 -11.49
C ARG A 332 60.30 -31.28 -11.70
N TYR A 333 60.84 -30.54 -10.73
CA TYR A 333 62.20 -30.02 -10.73
C TYR A 333 63.12 -30.83 -9.80
N GLY A 334 62.78 -32.10 -9.52
CA GLY A 334 63.57 -32.96 -8.63
C GLY A 334 63.57 -32.50 -7.17
N GLY A 335 62.56 -31.75 -6.75
CA GLY A 335 62.46 -31.21 -5.38
C GLY A 335 63.23 -29.91 -5.16
N VAL A 336 63.92 -29.39 -6.18
CA VAL A 336 64.63 -28.11 -6.09
C VAL A 336 63.62 -26.95 -6.12
N PRO A 337 63.61 -26.01 -5.15
CA PRO A 337 62.60 -24.94 -5.03
C PRO A 337 62.71 -23.83 -6.10
N MET A 338 62.40 -24.15 -7.36
CA MET A 338 62.36 -23.20 -8.47
C MET A 338 61.10 -22.32 -8.45
N GLU A 339 59.97 -22.88 -8.01
CA GLU A 339 58.69 -22.18 -7.82
C GLU A 339 58.34 -22.04 -6.33
N ILE A 340 58.62 -20.89 -5.72
CA ILE A 340 58.27 -20.64 -4.32
C ILE A 340 56.78 -20.28 -4.21
N ARG A 341 56.04 -21.03 -3.36
CA ARG A 341 54.63 -20.77 -3.06
C ARG A 341 54.50 -20.15 -1.66
N HIS A 342 53.61 -19.17 -1.53
CA HIS A 342 53.40 -18.43 -0.28
C HIS A 342 51.94 -18.48 0.19
N LYS A 343 51.71 -18.63 1.50
CA LYS A 343 50.45 -18.37 2.22
C LYS A 343 50.38 -16.89 2.62
N ARG A 344 49.36 -16.14 2.17
CA ARG A 344 49.11 -14.78 2.68
C ARG A 344 48.46 -14.81 4.05
N ARG A 345 48.93 -13.94 4.96
CA ARG A 345 48.19 -13.58 6.18
C ARG A 345 47.14 -12.54 5.76
N HIS A 346 45.94 -12.99 5.40
CA HIS A 346 44.82 -12.10 5.12
C HIS A 346 44.29 -11.55 6.45
N LEU A 347 44.68 -10.33 6.78
CA LEU A 347 44.10 -9.58 7.89
C LEU A 347 42.63 -9.31 7.58
N LYS A 348 41.73 -9.71 8.49
CA LYS A 348 40.30 -9.39 8.37
C LYS A 348 40.11 -7.87 8.31
N PRO A 349 39.19 -7.34 7.47
CA PRO A 349 38.90 -5.91 7.42
C PRO A 349 38.26 -5.44 8.73
N LYS A 350 38.36 -4.15 9.03
CA LYS A 350 37.57 -3.50 10.10
C LYS A 350 36.39 -2.78 9.47
N LEU A 351 35.25 -2.76 10.16
CA LEU A 351 34.05 -2.04 9.73
C LEU A 351 33.66 -1.00 10.77
N VAL A 352 33.29 0.18 10.31
CA VAL A 352 32.65 1.23 11.11
C VAL A 352 31.36 1.61 10.41
N LEU A 353 30.23 1.56 11.12
CA LEU A 353 28.93 2.02 10.64
C LEU A 353 28.54 3.31 11.34
N ILE A 354 28.13 4.31 10.57
CA ILE A 354 27.57 5.56 11.08
C ILE A 354 26.15 5.65 10.53
N CYS A 355 25.14 5.51 11.39
CA CYS A 355 23.75 5.31 11.01
C CYS A 355 22.83 6.43 11.50
N ASP A 356 22.07 7.02 10.58
CA ASP A 356 20.96 7.90 10.91
C ASP A 356 19.79 7.07 11.44
N VAL A 357 19.36 7.33 12.68
CA VAL A 357 18.21 6.62 13.29
C VAL A 357 16.92 7.47 13.32
N SER A 358 16.87 8.54 12.51
CA SER A 358 15.66 9.31 12.24
C SER A 358 14.49 8.42 11.79
N THR A 359 13.26 8.88 12.00
CA THR A 359 12.04 8.06 11.83
C THR A 359 11.92 7.44 10.43
N SER A 360 12.32 8.16 9.38
CA SER A 360 12.33 7.68 7.99
C SER A 360 13.39 6.61 7.73
N MET A 361 14.49 6.63 8.48
CA MET A 361 15.68 5.81 8.24
C MET A 361 15.68 4.47 8.97
N ARG A 362 14.84 4.30 10.01
CA ARG A 362 14.85 3.12 10.90
C ARG A 362 14.78 1.78 10.16
N PRO A 363 13.87 1.58 9.18
CA PRO A 363 13.77 0.28 8.51
C PRO A 363 15.07 -0.08 7.78
N VAL A 364 15.69 0.89 7.10
CA VAL A 364 16.94 0.69 6.34
C VAL A 364 18.07 0.29 7.28
N VAL A 365 18.22 1.03 8.39
CA VAL A 365 19.26 0.79 9.39
C VAL A 365 19.10 -0.58 10.06
N GLU A 366 17.86 -0.99 10.34
CA GLU A 366 17.56 -2.32 10.90
C GLU A 366 18.08 -3.45 10.00
N PHE A 367 17.75 -3.42 8.70
CA PHE A 367 18.18 -4.45 7.75
C PHE A 367 19.70 -4.47 7.56
N LEU A 368 20.33 -3.29 7.49
CA LEU A 368 21.78 -3.19 7.31
C LEU A 368 22.54 -3.68 8.54
N LEU A 369 22.20 -3.21 9.74
CA LEU A 369 22.88 -3.62 10.98
C LEU A 369 22.74 -5.12 11.20
N ARG A 370 21.57 -5.68 10.88
CA ARG A 370 21.35 -7.14 10.90
C ARG A 370 22.28 -7.86 9.94
N LEU A 371 22.44 -7.37 8.71
CA LEU A 371 23.37 -7.94 7.73
C LEU A 371 24.81 -7.90 8.22
N ILE A 372 25.27 -6.78 8.80
CA ILE A 372 26.63 -6.65 9.32
C ILE A 372 26.85 -7.58 10.52
N TYR A 373 25.88 -7.68 11.42
CA TYR A 373 25.97 -8.58 12.58
C TYR A 373 26.07 -10.05 12.14
N GLU A 374 25.30 -10.47 11.14
CA GLU A 374 25.41 -11.80 10.52
C GLU A 374 26.77 -12.03 9.82
N LEU A 375 27.53 -10.95 9.57
CA LEU A 375 28.87 -10.96 8.97
C LEU A 375 30.00 -10.70 9.99
N GLN A 376 29.70 -10.53 11.27
CA GLN A 376 30.68 -10.13 12.29
C GLN A 376 31.91 -11.04 12.37
N ASP A 377 31.73 -12.36 12.19
CA ASP A 377 32.82 -13.34 12.20
C ASP A 377 33.83 -13.18 11.05
N GLN A 378 33.45 -12.48 9.97
CA GLN A 378 34.31 -12.26 8.82
C GLN A 378 35.17 -11.00 8.94
N VAL A 379 34.87 -10.13 9.90
CA VAL A 379 35.62 -8.89 10.14
C VAL A 379 36.45 -8.99 11.42
N ALA A 380 37.49 -8.17 11.52
CA ALA A 380 38.33 -8.11 12.72
C ALA A 380 37.59 -7.46 13.87
N HIS A 381 36.82 -6.42 13.54
CA HIS A 381 36.03 -5.62 14.47
C HIS A 381 34.97 -4.87 13.66
N ALA A 382 33.74 -4.81 14.18
CA ALA A 382 32.66 -3.97 13.67
C ALA A 382 32.22 -3.04 14.79
N ARG A 383 32.38 -1.73 14.61
CA ARG A 383 31.80 -0.71 15.51
C ARG A 383 30.64 -0.05 14.80
N SER A 384 29.56 0.17 15.53
CA SER A 384 28.36 0.83 15.01
C SER A 384 28.06 2.05 15.85
N PHE A 385 27.73 3.15 15.18
CA PHE A 385 27.41 4.44 15.76
C PHE A 385 26.04 4.87 15.22
N ALA A 386 25.17 5.38 16.08
CA ALA A 386 23.90 5.97 15.71
C ALA A 386 23.94 7.47 15.93
N PHE A 387 23.32 8.24 15.04
CA PHE A 387 23.17 9.68 15.20
C PHE A 387 21.74 10.16 14.96
N ILE A 388 21.37 11.25 15.66
CA ILE A 388 20.17 12.06 15.42
C ILE A 388 20.60 13.54 15.48
N ASP A 389 20.64 14.08 16.69
CA ASP A 389 21.17 15.40 17.07
C ASP A 389 22.61 15.30 17.61
N ASP A 390 22.98 14.13 18.12
CA ASP A 390 24.34 13.77 18.51
C ASP A 390 24.69 12.33 18.11
N ILE A 391 25.97 11.95 18.13
CA ILE A 391 26.44 10.60 17.83
C ILE A 391 26.77 9.80 19.09
N GLN A 392 26.32 8.53 19.12
CA GLN A 392 26.65 7.58 20.19
C GLN A 392 27.10 6.24 19.62
N GLU A 393 28.03 5.59 20.31
CA GLU A 393 28.41 4.22 20.00
C GLU A 393 27.34 3.25 20.49
N ILE A 394 26.85 2.40 19.58
CA ILE A 394 25.78 1.44 19.82
C ILE A 394 26.29 -0.01 19.73
N THR A 395 27.59 -0.21 19.50
CA THR A 395 28.21 -1.54 19.30
C THR A 395 27.78 -2.58 20.33
N GLN A 396 27.69 -2.21 21.63
CA GLN A 396 27.28 -3.14 22.69
C GLN A 396 25.79 -3.47 22.66
N ASP A 397 24.92 -2.52 22.33
CA ASP A 397 23.47 -2.75 22.28
C ASP A 397 23.09 -3.82 21.26
N PHE A 398 23.79 -3.86 20.13
CA PHE A 398 23.59 -4.86 19.09
C PHE A 398 24.29 -6.19 19.40
N ALA A 399 25.27 -6.20 20.32
CA ALA A 399 25.85 -7.45 20.81
C ALA A 399 24.90 -8.17 21.79
N GLU A 400 24.15 -7.42 22.59
CA GLU A 400 23.25 -7.94 23.61
C GLU A 400 21.82 -8.20 23.12
N PHE A 401 21.31 -7.35 22.23
CA PHE A 401 19.91 -7.39 21.78
C PHE A 401 19.79 -7.65 20.29
N ARG A 402 18.63 -8.20 19.91
CA ARG A 402 18.26 -8.24 18.49
C ARG A 402 18.22 -6.82 17.90
N PRO A 403 18.57 -6.61 16.62
CA PRO A 403 18.66 -5.28 16.02
C PRO A 403 17.41 -4.42 16.22
N GLU A 404 16.22 -5.02 16.14
CA GLU A 404 14.94 -4.31 16.30
C GLU A 404 14.77 -3.75 17.72
N VAL A 405 15.21 -4.51 18.72
CA VAL A 405 15.17 -4.11 20.13
C VAL A 405 16.30 -3.14 20.46
N ALA A 406 17.49 -3.35 19.87
CA ALA A 406 18.64 -2.47 20.05
C ALA A 406 18.34 -1.06 19.53
N ILE A 407 17.80 -0.92 18.31
CA ILE A 407 17.40 0.39 17.75
C ILE A 407 16.37 1.06 18.65
N ARG A 408 15.33 0.33 19.10
CA ARG A 408 14.31 0.91 19.98
C ARG A 408 14.91 1.43 21.29
N ARG A 409 15.83 0.68 21.91
CA ARG A 409 16.53 1.11 23.14
C ARG A 409 17.47 2.29 22.94
N VAL A 410 18.15 2.34 21.79
CA VAL A 410 18.95 3.51 21.40
C VAL A 410 18.06 4.74 21.32
N LEU A 411 16.89 4.64 20.68
CA LEU A 411 15.92 5.74 20.58
C LEU A 411 15.30 6.13 21.94
N GLU A 412 15.07 5.18 22.83
CA GLU A 412 14.61 5.46 24.20
C GLU A 412 15.67 6.24 25.00
N ARG A 413 16.97 5.99 24.76
CA ARG A 413 18.10 6.72 25.37
C ARG A 413 18.43 8.04 24.66
N MET A 414 18.04 8.18 23.40
CA MET A 414 18.22 9.36 22.55
C MET A 414 16.85 9.94 22.17
N PRO A 415 16.04 10.41 23.14
CA PRO A 415 14.76 11.01 22.85
C PRO A 415 14.96 12.23 21.94
N PRO A 416 14.22 12.36 20.82
CA PRO A 416 14.41 13.44 19.89
C PRO A 416 14.15 14.78 20.59
N GLY A 417 15.21 15.58 20.76
CA GLY A 417 15.06 17.01 21.03
C GLY A 417 14.24 17.64 19.91
N HIS A 418 13.45 18.67 20.24
CA HIS A 418 12.58 19.36 19.29
C HIS A 418 13.34 19.77 18.01
N TYR A 419 13.17 18.95 16.96
CA TYR A 419 13.48 19.20 15.55
C TYR A 419 14.89 19.77 15.30
N ASN A 420 15.84 18.92 14.86
CA ASN A 420 16.70 19.10 13.68
C ASN A 420 17.83 18.06 13.68
N THR A 421 17.89 17.19 12.66
CA THR A 421 19.05 16.32 12.41
C THR A 421 20.27 17.19 12.10
N ASP A 422 21.37 17.04 12.85
CA ASP A 422 22.64 17.72 12.60
C ASP A 422 23.76 16.69 12.43
N LEU A 423 23.87 16.19 11.20
CA LEU A 423 24.92 15.24 10.83
C LEU A 423 26.31 15.90 10.94
N GLY A 424 26.44 17.17 10.59
CA GLY A 424 27.70 17.90 10.72
C GLY A 424 28.24 17.92 12.16
N PHE A 425 27.40 18.27 13.13
CA PHE A 425 27.74 18.21 14.56
C PHE A 425 28.13 16.81 14.99
N SER A 426 27.34 15.81 14.60
CA SER A 426 27.58 14.39 14.88
C SER A 426 28.94 13.91 14.32
N LEU A 427 29.31 14.33 13.11
CA LEU A 427 30.61 14.01 12.50
C LEU A 427 31.77 14.68 13.24
N ALA A 428 31.60 15.94 13.66
CA ALA A 428 32.62 16.65 14.45
C ALA A 428 32.83 15.98 15.81
N HIS A 429 31.76 15.55 16.47
CA HIS A 429 31.84 14.79 17.72
C HIS A 429 32.51 13.43 17.50
N PHE A 430 32.16 12.71 16.44
CA PHE A 430 32.81 11.45 16.07
C PHE A 430 34.34 11.61 15.93
N CYS A 431 34.79 12.63 15.22
CA CYS A 431 36.21 12.91 15.05
C CYS A 431 36.94 13.26 16.35
N ARG A 432 36.22 13.80 17.35
CA ARG A 432 36.80 14.16 18.64
C ARG A 432 36.93 12.95 19.57
N GLU A 433 35.88 12.14 19.70
CA GLU A 433 35.82 11.07 20.72
C GLU A 433 36.10 9.66 20.16
N PHE A 434 35.78 9.39 18.89
CA PHE A 434 35.71 8.04 18.34
C PHE A 434 36.62 7.83 17.10
N LEU A 435 37.54 8.75 16.82
CA LEU A 435 38.42 8.66 15.65
C LEU A 435 39.42 7.48 15.73
N ASP A 436 39.61 6.90 16.90
CA ASP A 436 40.38 5.67 17.12
C ASP A 436 39.74 4.44 16.42
N ALA A 437 38.43 4.49 16.15
CA ALA A 437 37.69 3.49 15.40
C ALA A 437 38.18 3.35 13.96
N VAL A 438 38.77 4.41 13.39
CA VAL A 438 39.08 4.52 11.96
C VAL A 438 40.59 4.48 11.73
N ASP A 439 41.03 3.43 11.02
CA ASP A 439 42.40 3.28 10.53
C ASP A 439 42.45 2.88 9.05
N HIS A 440 43.67 2.74 8.51
CA HIS A 440 43.94 2.35 7.12
C HIS A 440 43.42 0.95 6.72
N ARG A 441 42.86 0.17 7.66
CA ARG A 441 42.21 -1.13 7.42
C ARG A 441 40.68 -1.05 7.53
N THR A 442 40.16 0.11 7.92
CA THR A 442 38.75 0.34 8.24
C THR A 442 37.99 0.77 7.01
N THR A 443 36.88 0.08 6.73
CA THR A 443 35.86 0.55 5.78
C THR A 443 34.74 1.20 6.59
N VAL A 444 34.52 2.49 6.34
CA VAL A 444 33.46 3.27 6.95
C VAL A 444 32.24 3.21 6.04
N ILE A 445 31.08 2.87 6.58
CA ILE A 445 29.79 2.87 5.89
C ILE A 445 28.88 3.88 6.59
N VAL A 446 28.52 4.93 5.87
CA VAL A 446 27.57 5.95 6.31
C VAL A 446 26.19 5.60 5.76
N VAL A 447 25.17 5.70 6.60
CA VAL A 447 23.80 5.32 6.27
C VAL A 447 22.91 6.47 6.66
N GLY A 448 22.36 7.16 5.67
CA GLY A 448 21.67 8.43 5.89
C GLY A 448 21.26 9.07 4.57
N ASP A 449 20.25 9.93 4.63
CA ASP A 449 19.78 10.74 3.50
C ASP A 449 20.65 11.99 3.24
N ALA A 450 21.63 12.26 4.11
CA ALA A 450 22.54 13.41 4.07
C ALA A 450 21.85 14.77 4.29
N ARG A 451 20.70 14.79 4.97
CA ARG A 451 20.01 16.02 5.35
C ARG A 451 20.61 16.63 6.62
N ASN A 452 20.99 17.90 6.56
CA ASN A 452 21.53 18.65 7.71
C ASN A 452 20.61 19.75 8.22
N ASN A 453 19.38 19.87 7.70
CA ASN A 453 18.45 20.94 8.05
C ASN A 453 19.11 22.34 7.95
N PHE A 454 19.84 22.57 6.86
CA PHE A 454 20.61 23.79 6.57
C PHE A 454 21.76 24.11 7.55
N ASN A 455 22.11 23.18 8.45
CA ASN A 455 23.32 23.28 9.26
C ASN A 455 24.56 22.98 8.41
N SER A 456 25.73 23.35 8.93
CA SER A 456 27.00 23.11 8.23
C SER A 456 27.26 21.60 8.08
N PRO A 457 27.55 21.09 6.86
CA PRO A 457 27.84 19.67 6.65
C PRO A 457 29.20 19.22 7.22
N ARG A 458 30.02 20.12 7.78
CA ARG A 458 31.32 19.80 8.39
C ARG A 458 32.18 18.85 7.52
N LEU A 459 32.36 19.23 6.25
CA LEU A 459 33.17 18.48 5.28
C LEU A 459 34.62 18.27 5.76
N ASP A 460 35.14 19.15 6.62
CA ASP A 460 36.44 19.03 7.28
C ASP A 460 36.52 17.80 8.20
N ALA A 461 35.47 17.53 8.97
CA ALA A 461 35.38 16.34 9.80
C ALA A 461 35.26 15.08 8.92
N PHE A 462 34.44 15.14 7.87
CA PHE A 462 34.26 14.01 6.96
C PHE A 462 35.54 13.68 6.17
N GLU A 463 36.29 14.70 5.73
CA GLU A 463 37.58 14.54 5.07
C GLU A 463 38.61 13.87 6.01
N THR A 464 38.59 14.22 7.30
CA THR A 464 39.45 13.61 8.31
C THR A 464 39.21 12.10 8.42
N ILE A 465 37.93 11.68 8.41
CA ILE A 465 37.54 10.26 8.37
C ILE A 465 38.05 9.62 7.08
N ARG A 466 37.82 10.25 5.92
CA ARG A 466 38.24 9.73 4.60
C ARG A 466 39.75 9.56 4.47
N ARG A 467 40.56 10.45 5.05
CA ARG A 467 42.03 10.35 5.02
C ARG A 467 42.55 9.18 5.84
N ARG A 468 41.86 8.80 6.92
CA ARG A 468 42.25 7.67 7.78
C ARG A 468 41.70 6.33 7.29
N ALA A 469 40.48 6.31 6.79
CA ALA A 469 39.79 5.10 6.36
C ALA A 469 40.46 4.47 5.14
N ARG A 470 40.39 3.15 5.03
CA ARG A 470 40.71 2.42 3.80
C ARG A 470 39.76 2.80 2.67
N ARG A 471 38.46 2.84 3.00
CA ARG A 471 37.36 3.19 2.10
C ARG A 471 36.23 3.85 2.90
N VAL A 472 35.55 4.81 2.29
CA VAL A 472 34.31 5.42 2.79
C VAL A 472 33.21 5.15 1.78
N LEU A 473 32.10 4.61 2.25
CA LEU A 473 30.95 4.23 1.43
C LEU A 473 29.70 4.85 2.02
N TRP A 474 28.81 5.30 1.16
CA TRP A 474 27.55 5.91 1.58
C TRP A 474 26.37 5.15 1.03
N PHE A 475 25.48 4.71 1.92
CA PHE A 475 24.22 4.05 1.58
C PHE A 475 23.09 5.05 1.84
N ASN A 476 22.58 5.64 0.77
CA ASN A 476 21.52 6.63 0.83
C ASN A 476 20.20 5.98 0.40
N PRO A 477 19.14 5.97 1.22
CA PRO A 477 17.86 5.37 0.81
C PRO A 477 17.04 6.24 -0.13
N GLU A 478 17.34 7.53 -0.23
CA GLU A 478 16.73 8.39 -1.23
C GLU A 478 17.37 8.17 -2.61
N PRO A 479 16.56 8.18 -3.69
CA PRO A 479 17.08 8.08 -5.05
C PRO A 479 17.93 9.31 -5.42
N PRO A 480 18.89 9.17 -6.35
CA PRO A 480 19.75 10.27 -6.79
C PRO A 480 19.02 11.53 -7.27
N THR A 481 17.78 11.40 -7.72
CA THR A 481 16.93 12.52 -8.12
C THR A 481 16.57 13.47 -6.98
N LEU A 482 16.62 13.00 -5.72
CA LEU A 482 16.34 13.79 -4.52
C LEU A 482 17.62 14.33 -3.87
N TRP A 483 18.80 13.83 -4.26
CA TRP A 483 20.06 14.35 -3.75
C TRP A 483 20.21 15.82 -4.16
N GLY A 484 20.52 16.67 -3.18
CA GLY A 484 20.63 18.12 -3.38
C GLY A 484 19.29 18.87 -3.40
N THR A 485 18.16 18.18 -3.18
CA THR A 485 16.86 18.85 -3.00
C THR A 485 16.62 19.18 -1.53
N GLY A 486 16.00 20.32 -1.26
CA GLY A 486 15.74 20.78 0.11
C GLY A 486 17.04 21.04 0.87
N ASP A 487 17.25 20.28 1.94
CA ASP A 487 18.36 20.40 2.90
C ASP A 487 19.37 19.23 2.82
N SER A 488 19.35 18.46 1.73
CA SER A 488 20.30 17.36 1.49
C SER A 488 21.63 17.89 0.95
N ASP A 489 22.73 17.69 1.69
CA ASP A 489 24.09 18.04 1.25
C ASP A 489 24.82 16.88 0.56
N MET A 490 24.11 15.84 0.12
CA MET A 490 24.68 14.62 -0.45
C MET A 490 25.74 14.89 -1.55
N TYR A 491 25.52 15.89 -2.42
CA TYR A 491 26.49 16.25 -3.47
C TYR A 491 27.81 16.80 -2.93
N GLU A 492 27.81 17.45 -1.77
CA GLU A 492 29.01 17.96 -1.12
C GLU A 492 29.85 16.84 -0.51
N TYR A 493 29.21 15.76 -0.05
CA TYR A 493 29.90 14.58 0.50
C TYR A 493 30.47 13.64 -0.58
N LEU A 494 29.95 13.67 -1.82
CA LEU A 494 30.37 12.78 -2.91
C LEU A 494 31.90 12.73 -3.14
N PRO A 495 32.64 13.85 -3.20
CA PRO A 495 34.08 13.82 -3.45
C PRO A 495 34.89 13.06 -2.39
N PHE A 496 34.33 12.92 -1.19
CA PHE A 496 34.96 12.23 -0.07
C PHE A 496 34.54 10.75 0.05
N CYS A 497 33.61 10.29 -0.79
CA CYS A 497 33.13 8.91 -0.82
C CYS A 497 33.82 8.12 -1.93
N ASP A 498 34.28 6.89 -1.63
CA ASP A 498 34.81 5.99 -2.66
C ASP A 498 33.70 5.36 -3.52
N ALA A 499 32.50 5.23 -2.95
CA ALA A 499 31.28 4.91 -3.70
C ALA A 499 30.04 5.32 -2.90
N VAL A 500 28.99 5.68 -3.62
CA VAL A 500 27.66 5.95 -3.06
C VAL A 500 26.66 5.03 -3.73
N HIS A 501 25.77 4.45 -2.93
CA HIS A 501 24.77 3.50 -3.36
C HIS A 501 23.39 3.96 -2.91
N GLU A 502 22.43 3.95 -3.85
CA GLU A 502 21.01 4.02 -3.51
C GLU A 502 20.60 2.71 -2.82
N VAL A 503 20.04 2.78 -1.62
CA VAL A 503 19.65 1.63 -0.79
C VAL A 503 18.28 1.88 -0.14
N GLY A 504 17.24 1.92 -0.96
CA GLY A 504 15.85 2.04 -0.53
C GLY A 504 15.14 0.70 -0.33
N ASN A 505 15.68 -0.41 -0.85
CA ASN A 505 15.10 -1.76 -0.77
C ASN A 505 16.18 -2.87 -0.63
N LEU A 506 15.74 -4.12 -0.43
CA LEU A 506 16.65 -5.24 -0.16
C LEU A 506 17.48 -5.64 -1.40
N ALA A 507 16.93 -5.52 -2.60
CA ALA A 507 17.66 -5.81 -3.84
C ALA A 507 18.86 -4.86 -4.01
N GLN A 508 18.63 -3.56 -3.80
CA GLN A 508 19.66 -2.53 -3.82
C GLN A 508 20.72 -2.75 -2.72
N LEU A 509 20.29 -3.11 -1.51
CA LEU A 509 21.21 -3.47 -0.43
C LEU A 509 22.08 -4.66 -0.81
N ALA A 510 21.50 -5.71 -1.39
CA ALA A 510 22.22 -6.89 -1.83
C ALA A 510 23.27 -6.55 -2.90
N GLU A 511 22.93 -5.69 -3.86
CA GLU A 511 23.85 -5.23 -4.89
C GLU A 511 24.99 -4.38 -4.33
N ALA A 512 24.68 -3.41 -3.46
CA ALA A 512 25.66 -2.55 -2.80
C ALA A 512 26.68 -3.38 -1.99
N VAL A 513 26.19 -4.39 -1.27
CA VAL A 513 27.03 -5.24 -0.44
C VAL A 513 27.81 -6.27 -1.26
N ASP A 514 27.28 -6.77 -2.37
CA ASP A 514 28.07 -7.61 -3.26
C ASP A 514 29.32 -6.86 -3.79
N ARG A 515 29.22 -5.54 -3.99
CA ARG A 515 30.36 -4.69 -4.40
C ARG A 515 31.35 -4.39 -3.26
N LEU A 516 30.93 -4.47 -1.98
CA LEU A 516 31.82 -4.33 -0.80
C LEU A 516 32.96 -5.35 -0.81
N PHE A 517 32.68 -6.59 -1.23
CA PHE A 517 33.60 -7.72 -1.17
C PHE A 517 34.19 -8.12 -2.54
N VAL A 518 33.89 -7.41 -3.62
CA VAL A 518 34.42 -7.68 -4.98
C VAL A 518 35.66 -6.87 -5.33
N GLY A 519 35.94 -5.77 -4.62
CA GLY A 519 37.15 -4.96 -4.81
C GLY A 519 38.46 -5.69 -4.52
#